data_AF-A0A949MQV6-F1
#
_entry.id   AF-A0A949MQV6-F1
#
_cell.length_a   1.000
_cell.length_b   1.000
_cell.length_c   1.000
_cell.angle_alpha   90.00
_cell.angle_beta   90.00
_cell.angle_gamma   90.00
#
_symmetry.space_group_name_H-M   'P 1'
#
loop_
_entity.id
_entity.type
_entity.pdbx_description
1 polymer ?
#
loop_
_entity_poly.entity_id
_entity_poly.type
_entity_poly.pdbx_seq_one_letter_code
_entity_poly.pdbx_strand_id
1 'polypeptide(L)'
;MVSVNGAPLVGACLLGLSLLLLLLLPLLPAAQAGAPRPTSPDLKKTKVFFDPKGLAKTVGREIEKAIPSEPQDEVILLNGQPECIRLSFDGEKISSDNNFAARHLLIFPLPKYAAQKTRERQESFDKQLRQLKTIIKTKAEIKGEAIPIFPQSDAAEVFHNQMHYLDFKNGSGVSFVASYANGDPPLKKDSQFYCFQGLSKDGRFYVSFFWPLTIESLPENLAIEKGVRYLSKLPRNKFKPDLDRLDRAVESLRIDD
;
A
#
# COMPACT_ATOMS: atom_id res chain seq x y z
N MET A 1 -42.27 -25.75 -47.28
CA MET A 1 -42.39 -25.98 -48.74
C MET A 1 -43.05 -24.77 -49.36
N VAL A 2 -42.33 -23.96 -50.12
CA VAL A 2 -42.66 -23.53 -51.49
C VAL A 2 -41.39 -22.85 -52.02
N SER A 3 -40.86 -23.45 -53.08
CA SER A 3 -39.80 -22.98 -53.95
C SER A 3 -40.42 -22.22 -55.10
N VAL A 4 -39.81 -21.13 -55.58
CA VAL A 4 -39.94 -20.64 -56.97
C VAL A 4 -38.65 -19.85 -57.27
N ASN A 5 -37.66 -20.46 -57.95
CA ASN A 5 -37.43 -20.50 -59.40
C ASN A 5 -37.08 -19.15 -60.06
N GLY A 6 -36.05 -19.18 -60.91
CA GLY A 6 -35.89 -18.24 -62.02
C GLY A 6 -34.44 -17.87 -62.33
N ALA A 7 -33.83 -18.62 -63.25
CA ALA A 7 -32.44 -18.49 -63.70
C ALA A 7 -32.24 -17.40 -64.80
N PRO A 8 -31.16 -17.39 -65.60
CA PRO A 8 -30.04 -16.44 -65.54
C PRO A 8 -29.89 -15.59 -66.83
N LEU A 9 -28.89 -14.70 -66.91
CA LEU A 9 -27.89 -14.62 -68.00
C LEU A 9 -26.97 -13.38 -67.87
N VAL A 10 -25.66 -13.67 -67.83
CA VAL A 10 -24.55 -13.08 -68.63
C VAL A 10 -24.35 -11.55 -68.67
N GLY A 11 -23.13 -11.11 -68.30
CA GLY A 11 -22.38 -10.19 -69.16
C GLY A 11 -21.66 -9.00 -68.50
N ALA A 12 -20.34 -9.10 -68.45
CA ALA A 12 -19.33 -8.04 -68.68
C ALA A 12 -19.08 -6.93 -67.62
N CYS A 13 -17.87 -7.02 -67.04
CA CYS A 13 -16.84 -5.98 -66.88
C CYS A 13 -17.22 -4.48 -66.87
N LEU A 14 -16.82 -3.76 -65.81
CA LEU A 14 -15.75 -2.74 -65.82
C LEU A 14 -15.67 -1.98 -64.48
N LEU A 15 -14.44 -1.88 -63.96
CA LEU A 15 -13.81 -0.77 -63.23
C LEU A 15 -14.46 -0.18 -61.95
N GLY A 16 -13.75 -0.40 -60.83
CA GLY A 16 -13.12 0.70 -60.07
C GLY A 16 -14.02 1.53 -59.14
N LEU A 17 -13.83 1.37 -57.83
CA LEU A 17 -13.37 2.46 -56.95
C LEU A 17 -12.99 1.88 -55.58
N SER A 18 -11.73 2.11 -55.20
CA SER A 18 -11.20 1.84 -53.87
C SER A 18 -11.80 2.85 -52.87
N LEU A 19 -12.59 2.36 -51.91
CA LEU A 19 -13.09 3.19 -50.81
C LEU A 19 -12.16 3.02 -49.61
N LEU A 20 -11.13 3.88 -49.54
CA LEU A 20 -10.24 3.99 -48.39
C LEU A 20 -10.99 4.71 -47.26
N LEU A 21 -11.48 3.96 -46.27
CA LEU A 21 -12.12 4.50 -45.08
C LEU A 21 -11.04 5.12 -44.16
N LEU A 22 -10.81 6.43 -44.28
CA LEU A 22 -9.99 7.20 -43.35
C LEU A 22 -10.71 7.31 -41.99
N LEU A 23 -10.35 6.46 -41.04
CA LEU A 23 -10.69 6.62 -39.63
C LEU A 23 -9.98 7.86 -39.08
N LEU A 24 -10.73 8.94 -38.86
CA LEU A 24 -10.34 10.07 -38.01
C LEU A 24 -10.21 9.57 -36.56
N LEU A 25 -9.00 9.21 -36.16
CA LEU A 25 -8.65 9.04 -34.76
C LEU A 25 -8.65 10.43 -34.09
N PRO A 26 -9.35 10.64 -32.96
CA PRO A 26 -9.20 11.86 -32.19
C PRO A 26 -7.77 11.94 -31.67
N LEU A 27 -7.11 13.08 -31.89
CA LEU A 27 -5.85 13.41 -31.24
C LEU A 27 -6.09 13.38 -29.72
N LEU A 28 -5.52 12.39 -29.05
CA LEU A 28 -5.29 12.44 -27.60
C LEU A 28 -4.50 13.72 -27.31
N PRO A 29 -4.92 14.56 -26.34
CA PRO A 29 -4.09 15.69 -25.94
C PRO A 29 -2.73 15.16 -25.48
N ALA A 30 -1.66 15.76 -26.03
CA ALA A 30 -0.29 15.49 -25.63
C ALA A 30 -0.20 15.50 -24.09
N ALA A 31 0.37 14.44 -23.53
CA ALA A 31 0.68 14.36 -22.10
C ALA A 31 1.38 15.67 -21.69
N GLN A 32 0.77 16.42 -20.77
CA GLN A 32 1.41 17.60 -20.20
C GLN A 32 2.81 17.20 -19.73
N ALA A 33 3.84 17.85 -20.28
CA ALA A 33 5.22 17.69 -19.87
C ALA A 33 5.28 17.88 -18.34
N GLY A 34 5.51 16.77 -17.63
CA GLY A 34 5.36 16.70 -16.19
C GLY A 34 6.28 17.67 -15.47
N ALA A 35 5.77 18.26 -14.39
CA ALA A 35 6.59 18.96 -13.41
C ALA A 35 7.84 18.10 -13.07
N PRO A 36 9.02 18.72 -12.84
CA PRO A 36 10.23 17.98 -12.52
C PRO A 36 9.97 17.03 -11.35
N ARG A 37 10.24 15.73 -11.55
CA ARG A 37 10.13 14.75 -10.46
C ARG A 37 11.09 15.17 -9.34
N PRO A 38 10.65 15.13 -8.07
CA PRO A 38 11.53 15.42 -6.95
C PRO A 38 12.79 14.54 -7.02
N THR A 39 13.97 15.15 -6.83
CA THR A 39 15.21 14.40 -6.71
C THR A 39 15.14 13.48 -5.50
N SER A 40 15.63 12.24 -5.65
CA SER A 40 15.58 11.25 -4.56
C SER A 40 16.47 11.69 -3.38
N PRO A 41 15.98 11.53 -2.13
CA PRO A 41 16.78 11.67 -0.91
C PRO A 41 18.07 10.82 -0.88
N ASP A 42 19.11 11.34 -0.21
CA ASP A 42 20.31 10.57 0.15
C ASP A 42 20.13 9.97 1.55
N LEU A 43 19.71 8.70 1.60
CA LEU A 43 19.40 8.00 2.85
C LEU A 43 20.57 7.93 3.84
N LYS A 44 21.82 8.11 3.39
CA LYS A 44 22.98 8.17 4.29
C LYS A 44 23.04 9.48 5.06
N LYS A 45 22.49 10.56 4.50
CA LYS A 45 22.43 11.89 5.11
C LYS A 45 21.12 12.15 5.85
N THR A 46 20.04 11.48 5.44
CA THR A 46 18.74 11.59 6.08
C THR A 46 18.80 11.16 7.56
N LYS A 47 18.47 12.08 8.47
CA LYS A 47 18.38 11.82 9.91
C LYS A 47 16.94 11.49 10.29
N VAL A 48 16.78 10.52 11.18
CA VAL A 48 15.47 10.05 11.63
C VAL A 48 15.44 10.10 13.14
N PHE A 49 14.41 10.75 13.68
CA PHE A 49 14.15 10.83 15.11
C PHE A 49 12.83 10.12 15.40
N PHE A 50 12.84 9.28 16.43
CA PHE A 50 11.70 8.49 16.84
C PHE A 50 11.81 8.22 18.34
N ASP A 51 10.77 8.51 19.11
CA ASP A 51 10.71 8.25 20.55
C ASP A 51 10.02 6.90 20.81
N PRO A 52 10.77 5.85 21.19
CA PRO A 52 10.21 4.52 21.45
C PRO A 52 9.63 4.39 22.88
N LYS A 53 9.48 5.48 23.64
CA LYS A 53 9.18 5.43 25.07
C LYS A 53 7.99 4.53 25.41
N GLY A 54 8.28 3.50 26.19
CA GLY A 54 7.29 2.52 26.64
C GLY A 54 6.90 1.46 25.60
N LEU A 55 7.57 1.44 24.44
CA LEU A 55 7.44 0.43 23.39
C LEU A 55 8.73 -0.40 23.25
N ALA A 56 9.89 0.24 23.28
CA ALA A 56 11.20 -0.41 23.18
C ALA A 56 12.25 0.32 24.03
N LYS A 57 13.33 -0.38 24.36
CA LYS A 57 14.50 0.15 25.08
C LYS A 57 15.50 0.80 24.13
N THR A 58 15.65 0.24 22.94
CA THR A 58 16.59 0.72 21.92
C THR A 58 15.93 0.79 20.54
N VAL A 59 16.43 1.71 19.72
CA VAL A 59 16.07 1.85 18.30
C VAL A 59 17.34 1.69 17.49
N GLY A 60 17.41 0.63 16.69
CA GLY A 60 18.41 0.43 15.66
C GLY A 60 18.00 1.19 14.40
N ARG A 61 18.98 1.71 13.66
CA ARG A 61 18.78 2.32 12.34
C ARG A 61 19.71 1.66 11.34
N GLU A 62 19.16 1.21 10.23
CA GLU A 62 19.95 0.69 9.12
C GLU A 62 19.39 1.15 7.78
N ILE A 63 20.24 1.09 6.74
CA ILE A 63 19.80 1.23 5.36
C ILE A 63 19.59 -0.18 4.83
N GLU A 64 18.33 -0.54 4.63
CA GLU A 64 17.97 -1.81 4.04
C GLU A 64 18.14 -1.74 2.53
N LYS A 65 18.75 -2.78 1.96
CA LYS A 65 18.98 -2.87 0.51
C LYS A 65 17.66 -2.99 -0.24
N ALA A 66 17.66 -2.54 -1.49
CA ALA A 66 16.54 -2.76 -2.38
C ALA A 66 16.24 -4.25 -2.55
N ILE A 67 14.97 -4.59 -2.58
CA ILE A 67 14.46 -5.92 -2.90
C ILE A 67 13.88 -5.85 -4.31
N PRO A 68 14.43 -6.59 -5.29
CA PRO A 68 13.89 -6.62 -6.64
C PRO A 68 12.44 -7.09 -6.64
N SER A 69 11.63 -6.55 -7.55
CA SER A 69 10.30 -7.11 -7.82
C SER A 69 10.45 -8.45 -8.55
N GLU A 70 9.76 -9.48 -8.09
CA GLU A 70 9.72 -10.76 -8.79
C GLU A 70 8.72 -10.70 -9.96
N PRO A 71 9.03 -11.29 -11.13
CA PRO A 71 8.06 -11.50 -12.19
C PRO A 71 7.08 -12.59 -11.74
N GLN A 72 5.89 -12.20 -11.27
CA GLN A 72 4.75 -13.09 -11.17
C GLN A 72 3.81 -12.74 -12.31
N ASP A 73 3.67 -13.67 -13.25
CA ASP A 73 3.17 -13.42 -14.61
C ASP A 73 1.63 -13.32 -14.70
N GLU A 74 0.90 -13.55 -13.61
CA GLU A 74 -0.59 -13.53 -13.61
C GLU A 74 -1.22 -12.49 -12.67
N VAL A 75 -0.51 -12.02 -11.64
CA VAL A 75 -1.03 -11.04 -10.67
C VAL A 75 -0.07 -9.87 -10.54
N ILE A 76 -0.57 -8.64 -10.72
CA ILE A 76 0.19 -7.41 -10.45
C ILE A 76 0.32 -7.24 -8.93
N LEU A 77 1.23 -7.97 -8.31
CA LEU A 77 1.69 -7.71 -6.96
C LEU A 77 2.72 -6.58 -7.01
N LEU A 78 2.58 -5.56 -6.16
CA LEU A 78 3.58 -4.50 -6.01
C LEU A 78 4.72 -4.96 -5.10
N ASN A 79 5.14 -6.21 -5.27
CA ASN A 79 6.29 -6.81 -4.61
C ASN A 79 7.58 -6.05 -4.97
N GLY A 80 8.61 -6.32 -4.19
CA GLY A 80 9.86 -5.55 -4.23
C GLY A 80 9.71 -4.14 -3.66
N GLN A 81 10.84 -3.58 -3.28
CA GLN A 81 10.93 -2.28 -2.64
C GLN A 81 12.29 -1.63 -2.90
N PRO A 82 12.37 -0.30 -2.94
CA PRO A 82 13.64 0.37 -3.06
C PRO A 82 14.43 0.26 -1.76
N GLU A 83 15.70 0.61 -1.83
CA GLU A 83 16.50 0.88 -0.65
C GLU A 83 15.75 1.86 0.26
N CYS A 84 15.70 1.57 1.55
CA CYS A 84 14.94 2.34 2.53
C CYS A 84 15.70 2.46 3.85
N ILE A 85 15.28 3.37 4.72
CA ILE A 85 15.74 3.39 6.11
C ILE A 85 14.80 2.49 6.91
N ARG A 86 15.37 1.52 7.63
CA ARG A 86 14.65 0.68 8.59
C ARG A 86 15.04 1.07 10.00
N LEU A 87 14.03 1.30 10.84
CA LEU A 87 14.19 1.30 12.29
C LEU A 87 13.74 -0.05 12.83
N SER A 88 14.60 -0.69 13.62
CA SER A 88 14.33 -1.91 14.36
C SER A 88 14.35 -1.64 15.86
N PHE A 89 13.71 -2.50 16.64
CA PHE A 89 13.53 -2.28 18.08
C PHE A 89 14.20 -3.39 18.89
N ASP A 90 14.84 -3.03 20.00
CA ASP A 90 15.46 -3.96 20.95
C ASP A 90 16.50 -4.94 20.33
N GLY A 91 17.09 -4.59 19.18
CA GLY A 91 18.05 -5.45 18.47
C GLY A 91 17.45 -6.66 17.77
N GLU A 92 16.13 -6.65 17.53
CA GLU A 92 15.44 -7.71 16.79
C GLU A 92 16.00 -7.87 15.37
N LYS A 93 16.25 -9.13 15.01
CA LYS A 93 16.58 -9.49 13.63
C LYS A 93 15.29 -9.67 12.86
N ILE A 94 15.14 -8.89 11.81
CA ILE A 94 13.96 -8.92 10.96
C ILE A 94 14.40 -9.48 9.61
N SER A 95 13.69 -10.48 9.14
CA SER A 95 13.87 -11.01 7.80
C SER A 95 13.58 -9.93 6.75
N SER A 96 14.16 -10.09 5.57
CA SER A 96 13.98 -9.16 4.46
C SER A 96 12.63 -9.32 3.75
N ASP A 97 11.84 -10.35 4.08
CA ASP A 97 10.46 -10.43 3.61
C ASP A 97 9.57 -9.38 4.31
N ASN A 98 8.42 -9.09 3.70
CA ASN A 98 7.46 -8.13 4.25
C ASN A 98 6.73 -8.75 5.44
N ASN A 99 7.42 -8.77 6.58
CA ASN A 99 6.94 -9.39 7.80
C ASN A 99 6.16 -8.38 8.66
N PHE A 100 4.84 -8.33 8.47
CA PHE A 100 3.94 -7.49 9.27
C PHE A 100 3.85 -7.91 10.76
N ALA A 101 4.35 -9.10 11.10
CA ALA A 101 4.46 -9.57 12.48
C ALA A 101 5.76 -9.10 13.16
N ALA A 102 6.66 -8.43 12.45
CA ALA A 102 7.87 -7.85 13.02
C ALA A 102 7.66 -6.38 13.46
N ARG A 103 8.42 -5.94 14.47
CA ARG A 103 8.42 -4.55 14.94
C ARG A 103 9.40 -3.74 14.08
N HIS A 104 8.90 -2.93 13.16
CA HIS A 104 9.75 -2.06 12.35
C HIS A 104 9.06 -0.82 11.80
N LEU A 105 9.85 0.23 11.57
CA LEU A 105 9.45 1.40 10.81
C LEU A 105 10.31 1.48 9.54
N LEU A 106 9.68 1.61 8.39
CA LEU A 106 10.31 1.71 7.08
C LEU A 106 10.06 3.11 6.50
N ILE A 107 11.12 3.74 5.99
CA ILE A 107 11.06 5.07 5.36
C ILE A 107 11.64 4.95 3.96
N PHE A 108 10.75 5.00 2.96
CA PHE A 108 11.10 4.85 1.57
C PHE A 108 11.22 6.20 0.88
N PRO A 109 12.29 6.43 0.09
CA PRO A 109 12.34 7.57 -0.83
C PRO A 109 11.30 7.37 -1.94
N LEU A 110 10.24 8.15 -1.89
CA LEU A 110 9.07 8.01 -2.77
C LEU A 110 9.43 8.08 -4.27
N PRO A 111 10.35 8.97 -4.73
CA PRO A 111 10.76 8.98 -6.13
C PRO A 111 11.46 7.69 -6.58
N LYS A 112 12.20 6.99 -5.70
CA LYS A 112 12.80 5.68 -6.04
C LYS A 112 11.74 4.58 -6.07
N TYR A 113 10.78 4.62 -5.16
CA TYR A 113 9.70 3.62 -5.11
C TYR A 113 8.89 3.63 -6.43
N ALA A 114 8.62 4.83 -6.95
CA ALA A 114 7.98 5.05 -8.24
C ALA A 114 8.87 4.77 -9.47
N ALA A 115 10.15 4.43 -9.30
CA ALA A 115 11.08 4.24 -10.42
C ALA A 115 11.46 2.77 -10.66
N GLN A 116 11.13 1.87 -9.75
CA GLN A 116 11.60 0.47 -9.78
C GLN A 116 10.64 -0.50 -10.47
N LYS A 117 9.56 -0.01 -11.08
CA LYS A 117 8.45 -0.84 -11.52
C LYS A 117 8.33 -0.86 -13.04
N THR A 118 7.89 -1.99 -13.59
CA THR A 118 7.37 -2.05 -14.97
C THR A 118 6.24 -1.03 -15.11
N ARG A 119 5.91 -0.60 -16.33
CA ARG A 119 4.89 0.43 -16.56
C ARG A 119 3.56 0.12 -15.84
N GLU A 120 3.07 -1.10 -15.96
CA GLU A 120 1.80 -1.54 -15.33
C GLU A 120 1.87 -1.51 -13.80
N ARG A 121 2.97 -2.02 -13.22
CA ARG A 121 3.21 -1.98 -11.77
C ARG A 121 3.34 -0.54 -11.27
N GLN A 122 3.91 0.34 -12.08
CA GLN A 122 4.00 1.76 -11.77
C GLN A 122 2.62 2.43 -11.74
N GLU A 123 1.76 2.14 -12.72
CA GLU A 123 0.40 2.66 -12.76
C GLU A 123 -0.43 2.19 -11.55
N SER A 124 -0.30 0.92 -11.14
CA SER A 124 -0.93 0.38 -9.92
C SER A 124 -0.39 1.04 -8.65
N PHE A 125 0.93 1.21 -8.54
CA PHE A 125 1.54 1.96 -7.42
C PHE A 125 1.03 3.39 -7.34
N ASP A 126 1.00 4.12 -8.47
CA ASP A 126 0.53 5.49 -8.51
C ASP A 126 -0.95 5.60 -8.17
N LYS A 127 -1.78 4.61 -8.55
CA LYS A 127 -3.19 4.53 -8.15
C LYS A 127 -3.33 4.39 -6.63
N GLN A 128 -2.60 3.45 -6.03
CA GLN A 128 -2.63 3.22 -4.58
C GLN A 128 -2.07 4.42 -3.80
N LEU A 129 -1.01 5.06 -4.30
CA LEU A 129 -0.46 6.28 -3.71
C LEU A 129 -1.46 7.45 -3.79
N ARG A 130 -2.18 7.61 -4.91
CA ARG A 130 -3.26 8.61 -5.02
C ARG A 130 -4.40 8.31 -4.04
N GLN A 131 -4.80 7.05 -3.92
CA GLN A 131 -5.82 6.64 -2.94
C GLN A 131 -5.39 6.98 -1.52
N LEU A 132 -4.16 6.64 -1.12
CA LEU A 132 -3.64 6.97 0.21
C LEU A 132 -3.59 8.49 0.45
N LYS A 133 -3.11 9.27 -0.54
CA LYS A 133 -3.13 10.74 -0.47
C LYS A 133 -4.54 11.29 -0.24
N THR A 134 -5.54 10.73 -0.93
CA THR A 134 -6.94 11.09 -0.72
C THR A 134 -7.39 10.73 0.69
N ILE A 135 -7.16 9.51 1.16
CA ILE A 135 -7.51 9.05 2.52
C ILE A 135 -6.94 9.98 3.58
N ILE A 136 -5.65 10.32 3.48
CA ILE A 136 -4.97 11.21 4.43
C ILE A 136 -5.55 12.62 4.37
N LYS A 137 -5.79 13.15 3.16
CA LYS A 137 -6.31 14.52 2.96
C LYS A 137 -7.75 14.68 3.45
N THR A 138 -8.62 13.72 3.14
CA THR A 138 -10.05 13.81 3.48
C THR A 138 -10.34 13.35 4.90
N LYS A 139 -9.42 12.59 5.51
CA LYS A 139 -9.63 11.91 6.79
C LYS A 139 -10.92 11.06 6.81
N ALA A 140 -11.28 10.50 5.64
CA ALA A 140 -12.52 9.77 5.46
C ALA A 140 -12.43 8.36 6.05
N GLU A 141 -13.39 7.99 6.90
CA GLU A 141 -13.53 6.62 7.38
C GLU A 141 -13.68 5.66 6.18
N ILE A 142 -12.78 4.67 6.10
CA ILE A 142 -12.79 3.65 5.05
C ILE A 142 -13.42 2.39 5.62
N LYS A 143 -14.37 1.81 4.89
CA LYS A 143 -15.07 0.58 5.27
C LYS A 143 -15.15 -0.34 4.07
N GLY A 144 -14.73 -1.59 4.24
CA GLY A 144 -14.83 -2.63 3.21
C GLY A 144 -13.88 -2.49 2.02
N GLU A 145 -13.14 -1.39 1.91
CA GLU A 145 -12.06 -1.22 0.95
C GLU A 145 -10.70 -1.28 1.66
N ALA A 146 -9.74 -2.01 1.12
CA ALA A 146 -8.41 -2.09 1.71
C ALA A 146 -7.72 -0.72 1.73
N ILE A 147 -7.02 -0.42 2.83
CA ILE A 147 -6.17 0.76 2.92
C ILE A 147 -4.82 0.40 2.27
N PRO A 148 -4.28 1.21 1.35
CA PRO A 148 -2.99 0.90 0.74
C PRO A 148 -1.87 0.78 1.77
N ILE A 149 -1.23 -0.40 1.82
CA ILE A 149 -0.05 -0.69 2.64
C ILE A 149 1.14 -0.95 1.71
N PHE A 150 2.28 -0.33 2.02
CA PHE A 150 3.56 -0.71 1.46
C PHE A 150 4.58 -1.01 2.56
N PRO A 151 5.53 -1.92 2.33
CA PRO A 151 5.61 -2.82 1.18
C PRO A 151 4.47 -3.86 1.20
N GLN A 152 4.04 -4.34 0.03
CA GLN A 152 2.89 -5.26 -0.06
C GLN A 152 3.26 -6.69 0.33
N SER A 153 2.39 -7.36 1.08
CA SER A 153 2.43 -8.82 1.27
C SER A 153 1.70 -9.53 0.12
N ASP A 154 2.03 -10.81 -0.08
CA ASP A 154 1.30 -11.76 -0.92
C ASP A 154 -0.03 -12.22 -0.30
N ALA A 155 -0.25 -11.96 0.99
CA ALA A 155 -1.51 -12.22 1.68
C ALA A 155 -2.56 -11.13 1.40
N ALA A 156 -3.84 -11.52 1.52
CA ALA A 156 -4.96 -10.59 1.41
C ALA A 156 -5.28 -9.94 2.76
N GLU A 157 -5.76 -8.69 2.72
CA GLU A 157 -6.33 -8.05 3.90
C GLU A 157 -7.64 -8.75 4.29
N VAL A 158 -7.71 -9.25 5.53
CA VAL A 158 -8.93 -9.83 6.09
C VAL A 158 -9.85 -8.72 6.61
N PHE A 159 -9.27 -7.75 7.31
CA PHE A 159 -9.96 -6.55 7.78
C PHE A 159 -8.97 -5.44 8.15
N HIS A 160 -9.50 -4.22 8.25
CA HIS A 160 -8.92 -3.13 9.03
C HIS A 160 -9.97 -2.52 9.98
N ASN A 161 -9.54 -1.98 11.12
CA ASN A 161 -10.37 -1.22 12.04
C ASN A 161 -9.53 -0.23 12.89
N GLN A 162 -10.17 0.44 13.85
CA GLN A 162 -9.48 1.33 14.81
C GLN A 162 -8.66 2.45 14.13
N MET A 163 -9.14 2.93 12.97
CA MET A 163 -8.48 3.95 12.18
C MET A 163 -8.28 5.24 12.97
N HIS A 164 -7.09 5.83 12.87
CA HIS A 164 -6.77 7.12 13.46
C HIS A 164 -5.85 7.92 12.54
N TYR A 165 -6.15 9.19 12.31
CA TYR A 165 -5.32 10.07 11.49
C TYR A 165 -4.30 10.78 12.36
N LEU A 166 -3.03 10.58 12.05
CA LEU A 166 -1.92 11.09 12.85
C LEU A 166 -1.10 12.08 12.02
N ASP A 167 -0.65 13.13 12.70
CA ASP A 167 0.36 14.04 12.18
C ASP A 167 1.67 13.78 12.91
N PHE A 168 2.77 13.69 12.17
CA PHE A 168 4.11 13.73 12.73
C PHE A 168 4.80 15.02 12.30
N LYS A 169 6.00 15.31 12.83
CA LYS A 169 6.60 16.66 12.74
C LYS A 169 6.55 17.25 11.32
N ASN A 170 6.90 16.44 10.32
CA ASN A 170 6.97 16.84 8.91
C ASN A 170 6.15 15.92 7.98
N GLY A 171 5.03 15.37 8.46
CA GLY A 171 4.17 14.52 7.64
C GLY A 171 2.86 14.17 8.31
N SER A 172 2.10 13.32 7.66
CA SER A 172 0.77 12.88 8.11
C SER A 172 0.46 11.51 7.54
N GLY A 173 -0.41 10.77 8.21
CA GLY A 173 -0.82 9.44 7.77
C GLY A 173 -2.06 8.92 8.48
N VAL A 174 -2.32 7.64 8.29
CA VAL A 174 -3.40 6.91 8.95
C VAL A 174 -2.83 5.68 9.63
N SER A 175 -3.13 5.51 10.92
CA SER A 175 -2.92 4.27 11.65
C SER A 175 -4.21 3.45 11.71
N PHE A 176 -4.09 2.14 11.79
CA PHE A 176 -5.20 1.20 11.92
C PHE A 176 -4.69 -0.16 12.41
N VAL A 177 -5.60 -1.00 12.88
CA VAL A 177 -5.32 -2.39 13.19
C VAL A 177 -5.78 -3.23 12.01
N ALA A 178 -4.92 -4.14 11.53
CA ALA A 178 -5.20 -5.02 10.42
C ALA A 178 -4.86 -6.48 10.74
N SER A 179 -5.42 -7.38 9.92
CA SER A 179 -5.05 -8.79 9.86
C SER A 179 -4.95 -9.18 8.40
N TYR A 180 -3.90 -9.93 8.05
CA TYR A 180 -3.68 -10.44 6.70
C TYR A 180 -3.62 -11.96 6.74
N ALA A 181 -4.23 -12.63 5.77
CA ALA A 181 -4.24 -14.08 5.69
C ALA A 181 -4.49 -14.57 4.25
N ASN A 182 -4.16 -15.83 4.02
CA ASN A 182 -4.62 -16.57 2.85
C ASN A 182 -5.87 -17.39 3.26
N GLY A 183 -7.01 -17.06 2.66
CA GLY A 183 -8.32 -17.62 3.04
C GLY A 183 -8.93 -16.98 4.29
N ASP A 184 -9.86 -17.69 4.93
CA ASP A 184 -10.69 -17.18 6.04
C ASP A 184 -10.41 -17.90 7.37
N PRO A 185 -9.19 -17.84 7.94
CA PRO A 185 -8.92 -18.46 9.22
C PRO A 185 -9.69 -17.75 10.36
N PRO A 186 -10.10 -18.48 11.42
CA PRO A 186 -10.61 -17.85 12.63
C PRO A 186 -9.61 -16.83 13.20
N LEU A 187 -10.11 -15.73 13.78
CA LEU A 187 -9.22 -14.74 14.38
C LEU A 187 -8.54 -15.32 15.61
N LYS A 188 -7.21 -15.13 15.68
CA LYS A 188 -6.39 -15.49 16.83
C LYS A 188 -5.96 -14.23 17.56
N LYS A 189 -5.62 -14.36 18.84
CA LYS A 189 -5.26 -13.23 19.71
C LYS A 189 -3.98 -12.51 19.28
N ASP A 190 -3.17 -13.12 18.42
CA ASP A 190 -1.85 -12.71 17.98
C ASP A 190 -1.74 -12.58 16.44
N SER A 191 -2.87 -12.64 15.73
CA SER A 191 -2.86 -12.53 14.26
C SER A 191 -3.11 -11.10 13.75
N GLN A 192 -3.24 -10.12 14.65
CA GLN A 192 -3.43 -8.72 14.30
C GLN A 192 -2.15 -7.92 14.49
N PHE A 193 -2.02 -6.85 13.73
CA PHE A 193 -0.94 -5.89 13.87
C PHE A 193 -1.47 -4.47 13.75
N TYR A 194 -0.80 -3.55 14.45
CA TYR A 194 -0.91 -2.13 14.21
C TYR A 194 -0.11 -1.80 12.97
N CYS A 195 -0.69 -0.94 12.14
CA CYS A 195 -0.08 -0.45 10.92
C CYS A 195 -0.28 1.07 10.87
N PHE A 196 0.76 1.82 10.53
CA PHE A 196 0.65 3.23 10.13
C PHE A 196 1.23 3.41 8.74
N GLN A 197 0.48 4.09 7.87
CA GLN A 197 0.89 4.42 6.50
C GLN A 197 0.82 5.94 6.32
N GLY A 198 1.94 6.56 5.97
CA GLY A 198 2.07 8.01 5.95
C GLY A 198 2.98 8.55 4.87
N LEU A 199 2.92 9.87 4.70
CA LEU A 199 3.71 10.63 3.74
C LEU A 199 4.34 11.84 4.43
N SER A 200 5.58 12.16 4.06
CA SER A 200 6.16 13.46 4.43
C SER A 200 5.48 14.59 3.67
N LYS A 201 5.41 15.78 4.28
CA LYS A 201 4.76 16.99 3.74
C LYS A 201 5.37 17.47 2.43
N ASP A 202 6.68 17.25 2.27
CA ASP A 202 7.43 17.56 1.04
C ASP A 202 7.23 16.51 -0.08
N GLY A 203 6.50 15.42 0.20
CA GLY A 203 6.27 14.33 -0.76
C GLY A 203 7.51 13.51 -1.10
N ARG A 204 8.61 13.64 -0.34
CA ARG A 204 9.88 12.92 -0.59
C ARG A 204 9.89 11.51 0.00
N PHE A 205 9.13 11.27 1.07
CA PHE A 205 9.14 10.01 1.80
C PHE A 205 7.76 9.38 1.95
N TYR A 206 7.74 8.06 1.84
CA TYR A 206 6.68 7.19 2.31
C TYR A 206 7.11 6.54 3.62
N VAL A 207 6.20 6.44 4.58
CA VAL A 207 6.48 5.88 5.91
C VAL A 207 5.51 4.74 6.20
N SER A 208 6.06 3.61 6.60
CA SER A 208 5.31 2.46 7.11
C SER A 208 5.78 2.13 8.50
N PHE A 209 4.87 1.84 9.42
CA PHE A 209 5.23 1.36 10.75
C PHE A 209 4.34 0.18 11.12
N PHE A 210 4.95 -0.95 11.44
CA PHE A 210 4.25 -2.17 11.81
C PHE A 210 4.64 -2.61 13.22
N TRP A 211 3.64 -3.08 13.96
CA TRP A 211 3.83 -3.61 15.30
C TRP A 211 2.80 -4.72 15.59
N PRO A 212 3.22 -5.97 15.88
CA PRO A 212 2.30 -7.06 16.21
C PRO A 212 1.53 -6.75 17.49
N LEU A 213 0.24 -7.10 17.49
CA LEU A 213 -0.64 -6.87 18.63
C LEU A 213 -1.02 -8.19 19.29
N THR A 214 -1.20 -8.14 20.60
CA THR A 214 -1.85 -9.21 21.36
C THR A 214 -3.15 -8.70 21.98
N ILE A 215 -4.21 -9.48 21.85
CA ILE A 215 -5.56 -9.14 22.31
C ILE A 215 -6.05 -10.25 23.25
N GLU A 216 -5.60 -10.22 24.51
CA GLU A 216 -5.88 -11.29 25.49
C GLU A 216 -7.39 -11.51 25.75
N SER A 217 -8.21 -10.49 25.55
CA SER A 217 -9.66 -10.60 25.75
C SER A 217 -10.41 -11.17 24.54
N LEU A 218 -9.72 -11.45 23.42
CA LEU A 218 -10.35 -11.99 22.21
C LEU A 218 -10.84 -13.42 22.47
N PRO A 219 -12.15 -13.70 22.30
CA PRO A 219 -12.67 -15.06 22.42
C PRO A 219 -12.03 -16.01 21.40
N GLU A 220 -11.75 -17.25 21.82
CA GLU A 220 -11.22 -18.27 20.92
C GLU A 220 -12.23 -18.64 19.81
N ASN A 221 -11.71 -19.04 18.65
CA ASN A 221 -12.48 -19.55 17.51
C ASN A 221 -13.60 -18.62 17.02
N LEU A 222 -13.42 -17.31 17.20
CA LEU A 222 -14.40 -16.34 16.76
C LEU A 222 -14.36 -16.21 15.22
N ALA A 223 -15.49 -16.49 14.57
CA ALA A 223 -15.65 -16.27 13.14
C ALA A 223 -15.32 -14.80 12.78
N ILE A 224 -14.69 -14.59 11.63
CA ILE A 224 -14.12 -13.29 11.20
C ILE A 224 -15.11 -12.14 11.42
N GLU A 225 -16.34 -12.26 10.91
CA GLU A 225 -17.35 -11.21 11.01
C GLU A 225 -17.69 -10.82 12.46
N LYS A 226 -17.80 -11.81 13.36
CA LYS A 226 -18.01 -11.56 14.79
C LYS A 226 -16.77 -10.97 15.45
N GLY A 227 -15.59 -11.41 15.04
CA GLY A 227 -14.30 -10.91 15.49
C GLY A 227 -14.09 -9.44 15.13
N VAL A 228 -14.33 -9.07 13.87
CA VAL A 228 -14.23 -7.68 13.41
C VAL A 228 -15.18 -6.77 14.20
N ARG A 229 -16.42 -7.20 14.45
CA ARG A 229 -17.37 -6.45 15.31
C ARG A 229 -16.95 -6.34 16.77
N TYR A 230 -16.29 -7.36 17.30
CA TYR A 230 -15.75 -7.32 18.65
C TYR A 230 -14.61 -6.30 18.73
N LEU A 231 -13.66 -6.38 17.79
CA LEU A 231 -12.48 -5.52 17.74
C LEU A 231 -12.81 -4.04 17.47
N SER A 232 -13.85 -3.75 16.69
CA SER A 232 -14.27 -2.37 16.42
C SER A 232 -14.82 -1.64 17.65
N LYS A 233 -15.28 -2.39 18.67
CA LYS A 233 -15.78 -1.86 19.95
C LYS A 233 -14.76 -1.98 21.07
N LEU A 234 -13.65 -2.67 20.85
CA LEU A 234 -12.67 -2.93 21.88
C LEU A 234 -11.95 -1.63 22.25
N PRO A 235 -11.87 -1.26 23.55
CA PRO A 235 -11.12 -0.08 23.95
C PRO A 235 -9.64 -0.19 23.56
N ARG A 236 -9.06 0.90 23.07
CA ARG A 236 -7.70 0.98 22.52
C ARG A 236 -6.59 0.52 23.49
N ASN A 237 -6.83 0.64 24.79
CA ASN A 237 -5.90 0.19 25.85
C ASN A 237 -5.93 -1.34 26.12
N LYS A 238 -6.87 -2.08 25.52
CA LYS A 238 -6.96 -3.54 25.60
C LYS A 238 -6.09 -4.25 24.58
N PHE A 239 -5.67 -3.56 23.53
CA PHE A 239 -4.60 -4.04 22.66
C PHE A 239 -3.26 -3.99 23.42
N LYS A 240 -2.36 -4.92 23.12
CA LYS A 240 -1.01 -4.97 23.68
C LYS A 240 0.02 -4.94 22.55
N PRO A 241 0.88 -3.90 22.46
CA PRO A 241 0.83 -2.67 23.26
C PRO A 241 -0.44 -1.85 23.01
N ASP A 242 -0.68 -0.87 23.88
CA ASP A 242 -1.77 0.09 23.80
C ASP A 242 -1.67 0.90 22.49
N LEU A 243 -2.78 1.03 21.74
CA LEU A 243 -2.77 1.72 20.45
C LEU A 243 -2.44 3.21 20.57
N ASP A 244 -2.87 3.89 21.64
CA ASP A 244 -2.56 5.31 21.85
C ASP A 244 -1.07 5.51 22.15
N ARG A 245 -0.39 4.46 22.66
CA ARG A 245 1.06 4.49 22.83
C ARG A 245 1.79 4.35 21.49
N LEU A 246 1.28 3.52 20.59
CA LEU A 246 1.81 3.39 19.24
C LEU A 246 1.60 4.67 18.43
N ASP A 247 0.42 5.28 18.53
CA ASP A 247 0.12 6.57 17.89
C ASP A 247 1.12 7.66 18.35
N ARG A 248 1.35 7.80 19.67
CA ARG A 248 2.32 8.78 20.20
C ARG A 248 3.75 8.57 19.68
N ALA A 249 4.16 7.31 19.49
CA ALA A 249 5.47 7.02 18.92
C ALA A 249 5.54 7.46 17.45
N VAL A 250 4.48 7.25 16.67
CA VAL A 250 4.37 7.79 15.31
C VAL A 250 4.38 9.32 15.30
N GLU A 251 3.62 9.97 16.17
CA GLU A 251 3.57 11.45 16.26
C GLU A 251 4.94 12.06 16.59
N SER A 252 5.79 11.32 17.30
CA SER A 252 7.17 11.72 17.61
C SER A 252 8.12 11.70 16.39
N LEU A 253 7.71 11.06 15.29
CA LEU A 253 8.56 10.89 14.11
C LEU A 253 8.96 12.24 13.52
N ARG A 254 10.24 12.35 13.17
CA ARG A 254 10.78 13.47 12.41
C ARG A 254 11.86 12.97 11.45
N ILE A 255 11.76 13.40 10.20
CA ILE A 255 12.70 13.04 9.14
C ILE A 255 13.37 14.33 8.66
N ASP A 256 14.68 14.46 8.83
CA ASP A 256 15.43 15.60 8.28
C ASP A 256 16.27 15.10 7.09
N ASP A 257 16.08 15.70 5.92
CA ASP A 257 16.76 15.39 4.66
C ASP A 257 17.37 16.64 4.02
#